data_AF-A0A0P1IUU0-F1
#
_entry.id   AF-A0A0P1IUU0-F1
#
_cell.length_a   1.000
_cell.length_b   1.000
_cell.length_c   1.000
_cell.angle_alpha   90.00
_cell.angle_beta   90.00
_cell.angle_gamma   90.00
#
_symmetry.space_group_name_H-M   'P 1'
#
loop_
_entity.id
_entity.type
_entity.pdbx_description
1 polymer ?
#
loop_
_entity_poly.entity_id
_entity_poly.type
_entity_poly.pdbx_seq_one_letter_code
_entity_poly.pdbx_strand_id
1 'polypeptide(L)'
;MFKTSIASLAVAAALSTTAFAQQLEPWGTAGGWDIMIDPSLGNGCLIQAEYQDGSVIRIGFDRNEGMGYLTAFNEEWGEIEEGADYGILFDLDGEEYEAVATGIYLNGVPGADIYFDNPDFLFDIAAKYTMRIYNENGLVTAIDLGGTMVGLEAAMECQDELG
;
A
#
# COMPACT_ATOMS: atom_id res chain seq x y z
N MET A 1 -20.78 -43.04 52.34
CA MET A 1 -19.56 -42.50 51.72
C MET A 1 -19.76 -42.48 50.20
N PHE A 2 -20.28 -41.39 49.65
CA PHE A 2 -20.44 -41.21 48.21
C PHE A 2 -19.29 -40.33 47.69
N LYS A 3 -18.49 -40.88 46.79
CA LYS A 3 -17.33 -40.23 46.18
C LYS A 3 -17.79 -39.20 45.14
N THR A 4 -17.48 -37.94 45.36
CA THR A 4 -17.57 -36.86 44.38
C THR A 4 -16.47 -37.03 43.32
N SER A 5 -16.85 -37.11 42.05
CA SER A 5 -15.91 -37.03 40.92
C SER A 5 -15.93 -35.60 40.39
N ILE A 6 -14.78 -34.92 40.45
CA ILE A 6 -14.58 -33.57 39.92
C ILE A 6 -14.24 -33.71 38.43
N ALA A 7 -15.16 -33.31 37.55
CA ALA A 7 -14.89 -33.17 36.13
C ALA A 7 -14.05 -31.90 35.91
N SER A 8 -12.84 -32.07 35.38
CA SER A 8 -11.94 -30.96 35.04
C SER A 8 -12.39 -30.34 33.72
N LEU A 9 -12.78 -29.06 33.78
CA LEU A 9 -13.11 -28.25 32.61
C LEU A 9 -11.80 -27.66 32.07
N ALA A 10 -11.28 -28.21 30.97
CA ALA A 10 -10.13 -27.63 30.27
C ALA A 10 -10.62 -26.43 29.44
N VAL A 11 -10.34 -25.21 29.90
CA VAL A 11 -10.59 -23.98 29.16
C VAL A 11 -9.46 -23.82 28.14
N ALA A 12 -9.75 -24.07 26.86
CA ALA A 12 -8.85 -23.74 25.77
C ALA A 12 -8.85 -22.21 25.58
N ALA A 13 -7.79 -21.54 26.00
CA ALA A 13 -7.57 -20.14 25.70
C ALA A 13 -7.23 -20.00 24.21
N ALA A 14 -8.17 -19.49 23.41
CA ALA A 14 -7.89 -19.06 22.06
C ALA A 14 -6.94 -17.85 22.13
N LEU A 15 -5.70 -18.03 21.69
CA LEU A 15 -4.75 -16.95 21.47
C LEU A 15 -5.23 -16.16 20.25
N SER A 16 -5.95 -15.06 20.47
CA SER A 16 -6.21 -14.08 19.43
C SER A 16 -4.88 -13.44 19.05
N THR A 17 -4.27 -13.87 17.95
CA THR A 17 -3.17 -13.12 17.34
C THR A 17 -3.74 -11.79 16.87
N THR A 18 -3.39 -10.71 17.57
CA THR A 18 -3.64 -9.35 17.09
C THR A 18 -2.82 -9.17 15.81
N ALA A 19 -3.47 -9.17 14.66
CA ALA A 19 -2.86 -8.70 13.43
C ALA A 19 -2.43 -7.25 13.68
N PHE A 20 -1.12 -6.96 13.53
CA PHE A 20 -0.64 -5.58 13.49
C PHE A 20 -1.11 -5.00 12.17
N ALA A 21 -2.28 -4.36 12.17
CA ALA A 21 -2.65 -3.50 11.07
C ALA A 21 -1.59 -2.38 10.99
N GLN A 22 -1.03 -2.14 9.80
CA GLN A 22 -0.14 -1.01 9.56
C GLN A 22 -0.94 0.27 9.87
N GLN A 23 -0.68 0.85 11.05
CA GLN A 23 -1.49 1.92 11.59
C GLN A 23 -1.00 3.25 11.05
N LEU A 24 -1.61 3.67 9.95
CA LEU A 24 -1.40 5.00 9.41
C LEU A 24 -2.09 6.06 10.27
N GLU A 25 -1.44 7.21 10.44
CA GLU A 25 -2.01 8.36 11.12
C GLU A 25 -2.63 9.32 10.09
N PRO A 26 -3.91 9.71 10.22
CA PRO A 26 -4.53 10.62 9.27
C PRO A 26 -4.01 12.05 9.44
N TRP A 27 -3.66 12.71 8.33
CA TRP A 27 -3.27 14.13 8.30
C TRP A 27 -4.34 14.99 7.61
N GLY A 28 -4.88 14.56 6.46
CA GLY A 28 -5.85 15.36 5.71
C GLY A 28 -6.44 14.65 4.49
N THR A 29 -7.11 15.41 3.62
CA THR A 29 -7.61 14.93 2.32
C THR A 29 -7.40 15.99 1.24
N ALA A 30 -7.01 15.59 0.03
CA ALA A 30 -6.78 16.50 -1.08
C ALA A 30 -6.87 15.76 -2.43
N GLY A 31 -7.47 16.39 -3.44
CA GLY A 31 -7.53 15.80 -4.79
C GLY A 31 -8.29 14.47 -4.91
N GLY A 32 -9.10 14.09 -3.92
CA GLY A 32 -9.76 12.77 -3.88
C GLY A 32 -8.95 11.68 -3.17
N TRP A 33 -7.79 12.04 -2.60
CA TRP A 33 -6.91 11.15 -1.85
C TRP A 33 -6.97 11.45 -0.35
N ASP A 34 -6.78 10.41 0.46
CA ASP A 34 -6.47 10.53 1.88
C ASP A 34 -4.98 10.79 2.05
N ILE A 35 -4.61 11.78 2.88
CA ILE A 35 -3.21 12.10 3.18
C ILE A 35 -2.94 11.56 4.57
N MET A 36 -1.96 10.66 4.63
CA MET A 36 -1.65 9.87 5.81
C MET A 36 -0.16 9.96 6.13
N ILE A 37 0.19 9.66 7.37
CA ILE A 37 1.57 9.53 7.84
C ILE A 37 1.80 8.06 8.18
N ASP A 38 2.91 7.50 7.71
CA ASP A 38 3.36 6.16 8.08
C ASP A 38 4.53 6.24 9.08
N PRO A 39 4.29 5.97 10.39
CA PRO A 39 5.33 5.97 11.39
C PRO A 39 6.42 4.91 11.16
N SER A 40 6.12 3.84 10.42
CA SER A 40 7.08 2.79 10.12
C SER A 40 8.11 3.22 9.06
N LEU A 41 7.74 4.19 8.21
CA LEU A 41 8.58 4.73 7.13
C LEU A 41 9.23 6.08 7.52
N GLY A 42 9.58 6.20 8.80
CA GLY A 42 10.24 7.40 9.33
C GLY A 42 9.32 8.61 9.43
N ASN A 43 8.02 8.39 9.65
CA ASN A 43 6.95 9.40 9.52
C ASN A 43 6.87 9.97 8.10
N GLY A 44 6.99 9.10 7.09
CA GLY A 44 6.77 9.47 5.71
C GLY A 44 5.30 9.72 5.43
N CYS A 45 4.98 10.84 4.79
CA CYS A 45 3.63 11.12 4.32
C CYS A 45 3.36 10.42 2.99
N LEU A 46 2.11 10.03 2.80
CA LEU A 46 1.61 9.37 1.60
C LEU A 46 0.22 9.86 1.24
N ILE A 47 -0.14 9.67 -0.02
CA ILE A 47 -1.53 9.63 -0.47
C ILE A 47 -2.02 8.19 -0.53
N GLN A 48 -3.27 7.96 -0.12
CA GLN A 48 -3.95 6.68 -0.22
C GLN A 48 -5.32 6.83 -0.88
N ALA A 49 -5.69 5.88 -1.72
CA ALA A 49 -7.05 5.73 -2.22
C ALA A 49 -7.47 4.26 -2.25
N GLU A 50 -8.75 4.01 -1.97
CA GLU A 50 -9.38 2.70 -2.10
C GLU A 50 -10.36 2.71 -3.28
N TYR A 51 -10.33 1.65 -4.10
CA TYR A 51 -11.12 1.54 -5.31
C TYR A 51 -12.19 0.44 -5.19
N GLN A 52 -13.20 0.50 -6.07
CA GLN A 52 -14.36 -0.42 -6.02
C GLN A 52 -14.01 -1.88 -6.31
N ASP A 53 -12.88 -2.13 -6.98
CA ASP A 53 -12.35 -3.47 -7.24
C ASP A 53 -11.60 -4.05 -6.02
N GLY A 54 -11.56 -3.33 -4.90
CA GLY A 54 -10.83 -3.72 -3.70
C GLY A 54 -9.37 -3.27 -3.71
N SER A 55 -8.92 -2.55 -4.74
CA SER A 55 -7.54 -2.04 -4.76
C SER A 55 -7.32 -0.99 -3.69
N VAL A 56 -6.17 -1.06 -3.03
CA VAL A 56 -5.64 0.02 -2.19
C VAL A 56 -4.34 0.50 -2.82
N ILE A 57 -4.29 1.78 -3.17
CA ILE A 57 -3.11 2.39 -3.77
C ILE A 57 -2.49 3.35 -2.77
N ARG A 58 -1.18 3.25 -2.60
CA ARG A 58 -0.37 4.17 -1.79
C ARG A 58 0.73 4.75 -2.65
N ILE A 59 0.90 6.06 -2.59
CA ILE A 59 2.04 6.74 -3.19
C ILE A 59 2.60 7.67 -2.13
N GLY A 60 3.87 7.54 -1.79
CA GLY A 60 4.42 8.27 -0.67
C GLY A 60 5.93 8.29 -0.63
N PHE A 61 6.44 8.68 0.53
CA PHE A 61 7.86 8.83 0.77
C PHE A 61 8.29 7.92 1.91
N ASP A 62 9.30 7.08 1.69
CA ASP A 62 10.01 6.41 2.77
C ASP A 62 11.19 7.28 3.20
N ARG A 63 11.09 7.87 4.39
CA ARG A 63 12.13 8.74 4.95
C ARG A 63 13.30 7.97 5.53
N ASN A 64 13.15 6.68 5.82
CA ASN A 64 14.25 5.84 6.29
C ASN A 64 15.25 5.60 5.16
N GLU A 65 14.74 5.33 3.95
CA GLU A 65 15.53 5.04 2.76
C GLU A 65 15.81 6.29 1.90
N GLY A 66 15.05 7.37 2.09
CA GLY A 66 15.16 8.58 1.26
C GLY A 66 14.59 8.39 -0.15
N MET A 67 13.55 7.56 -0.27
CA MET A 67 12.98 7.10 -1.54
C MET A 67 11.50 7.45 -1.62
N GLY A 68 10.98 7.59 -2.83
CA GLY A 68 9.55 7.52 -3.09
C GLY A 68 9.12 6.07 -3.28
N TYR A 69 7.84 5.79 -3.03
CA TYR A 69 7.28 4.47 -3.31
C TYR A 69 5.87 4.55 -3.91
N LEU A 70 5.53 3.50 -4.66
CA LEU A 70 4.18 3.21 -5.13
C LEU A 70 3.85 1.76 -4.77
N THR A 71 2.81 1.59 -3.97
CA THR A 71 2.29 0.27 -3.61
C THR A 71 0.88 0.11 -4.12
N ALA A 72 0.59 -1.05 -4.73
CA ALA A 72 -0.76 -1.43 -5.09
C ALA A 72 -1.11 -2.77 -4.44
N PHE A 73 -2.17 -2.79 -3.62
CA PHE A 73 -2.73 -4.00 -3.03
C PHE A 73 -3.99 -4.41 -3.78
N ASN A 74 -4.11 -5.69 -4.16
CA ASN A 74 -5.27 -6.25 -4.87
C ASN A 74 -5.19 -7.79 -4.86
N GLU A 75 -6.30 -8.49 -4.64
CA GLU A 75 -6.35 -9.96 -4.68
C GLU A 75 -5.94 -10.58 -6.04
N GLU A 76 -6.07 -9.83 -7.14
CA GLU A 76 -5.67 -10.24 -8.50
C GLU A 76 -4.14 -10.34 -8.68
N TRP A 77 -3.34 -9.90 -7.70
CA TRP A 77 -1.93 -10.27 -7.65
C TRP A 77 -1.73 -11.79 -7.52
N GLY A 78 -2.70 -12.51 -6.96
CA GLY A 78 -2.63 -13.94 -6.72
C GLY A 78 -1.68 -14.31 -5.59
N GLU A 79 -1.02 -15.47 -5.71
CA GLU A 79 -0.03 -15.91 -4.74
C GLU A 79 1.30 -15.17 -4.98
N ILE A 80 1.70 -14.34 -4.02
CA ILE A 80 3.00 -13.69 -3.98
C ILE A 80 3.76 -14.13 -2.72
N GLU A 81 5.09 -14.05 -2.77
CA GLU A 81 5.98 -14.29 -1.65
C GLU A 81 6.44 -12.93 -1.11
N GLU A 82 6.27 -12.72 0.19
CA GLU A 82 6.70 -11.48 0.85
C GLU A 82 8.22 -11.30 0.73
N GLY A 83 8.65 -10.14 0.23
CA GLY A 83 10.06 -9.81 -0.02
C GLY A 83 10.64 -10.38 -1.31
N ALA A 84 9.88 -11.14 -2.10
CA ALA A 84 10.33 -11.60 -3.42
C ALA A 84 10.12 -10.52 -4.49
N ASP A 85 10.98 -10.54 -5.51
CA ASP A 85 10.95 -9.58 -6.61
C ASP A 85 10.14 -10.12 -7.80
N TYR A 86 9.29 -9.25 -8.36
CA TYR A 86 8.40 -9.55 -9.48
C TYR A 86 8.60 -8.53 -10.59
N GLY A 87 8.79 -9.01 -11.81
CA GLY A 87 8.71 -8.15 -13.00
C GLY A 87 7.25 -7.78 -13.28
N ILE A 88 6.98 -6.50 -13.43
CA ILE A 88 5.64 -5.97 -13.69
C ILE A 88 5.69 -4.90 -14.78
N LEU A 89 4.52 -4.60 -15.35
CA LEU A 89 4.35 -3.57 -16.36
C LEU A 89 3.35 -2.51 -15.89
N PHE A 90 3.73 -1.25 -16.06
CA PHE A 90 2.86 -0.10 -15.93
C PHE A 90 2.47 0.43 -17.31
N ASP A 91 1.19 0.73 -17.49
CA ASP A 91 0.69 1.58 -18.59
C ASP A 91 0.17 2.88 -17.97
N LEU A 92 0.84 3.99 -18.27
CA LEU A 92 0.49 5.35 -17.88
C LEU A 92 -0.03 6.12 -19.09
N ASP A 93 -1.35 6.22 -19.21
CA ASP A 93 -2.04 6.79 -20.37
C ASP A 93 -1.55 6.26 -21.73
N GLY A 94 -1.23 4.96 -21.81
CA GLY A 94 -0.76 4.27 -23.00
C GLY A 94 0.76 4.26 -23.18
N GLU A 95 1.53 4.79 -22.22
CA GLU A 95 2.98 4.69 -22.19
C GLU A 95 3.41 3.57 -21.23
N GLU A 96 4.18 2.61 -21.76
CA GLU A 96 4.53 1.37 -21.07
C GLU A 96 5.91 1.45 -20.37
N TYR A 97 5.97 1.03 -19.11
CA TYR A 97 7.17 1.00 -18.29
C TYR A 97 7.32 -0.36 -17.61
N GLU A 98 8.47 -1.01 -17.79
CA GLU A 98 8.84 -2.21 -17.05
C GLU A 98 9.44 -1.82 -15.69
N ALA A 99 9.02 -2.51 -14.63
CA ALA A 99 9.56 -2.31 -13.28
C ALA A 99 9.75 -3.64 -12.56
N VAL A 100 10.57 -3.62 -11.52
CA VAL A 100 10.66 -4.69 -10.54
C VAL A 100 9.99 -4.20 -9.26
N ALA A 101 9.02 -4.97 -8.78
CA ALA A 101 8.33 -4.70 -7.52
C ALA A 101 8.62 -5.79 -6.51
N THR A 102 8.61 -5.44 -5.23
CA THR A 102 8.75 -6.37 -4.13
C THR A 102 7.38 -6.76 -3.59
N GLY A 103 7.16 -8.05 -3.36
CA GLY A 103 5.91 -8.58 -2.81
C GLY A 103 5.71 -8.15 -1.35
N ILE A 104 4.53 -7.65 -1.03
CA ILE A 104 4.14 -7.19 0.32
C ILE A 104 2.69 -7.57 0.61
N TYR A 105 2.29 -7.58 1.88
CA TYR A 105 0.90 -7.80 2.29
C TYR A 105 0.35 -6.66 3.14
N LEU A 106 -0.91 -6.29 2.90
CA LEU A 106 -1.67 -5.41 3.78
C LEU A 106 -2.92 -6.14 4.27
N ASN A 107 -2.96 -6.45 5.57
CA ASN A 107 -4.08 -7.15 6.20
C ASN A 107 -4.47 -8.47 5.50
N GLY A 108 -3.50 -9.18 4.91
CA GLY A 108 -3.70 -10.42 4.17
C GLY A 108 -3.99 -10.25 2.68
N VAL A 109 -4.16 -9.01 2.19
CA VAL A 109 -4.28 -8.72 0.75
C VAL A 109 -2.88 -8.61 0.15
N PRO A 110 -2.58 -9.35 -0.93
CA PRO A 110 -1.29 -9.26 -1.60
C PRO A 110 -1.11 -7.89 -2.27
N GLY A 111 0.13 -7.44 -2.36
CA GLY A 111 0.51 -6.20 -3.02
C GLY A 111 1.90 -6.25 -3.60
N ALA A 112 2.16 -5.32 -4.51
CA ALA A 112 3.45 -5.09 -5.12
C ALA A 112 3.90 -3.66 -4.80
N ASP A 113 5.12 -3.53 -4.29
CA ASP A 113 5.71 -2.27 -3.85
C ASP A 113 6.94 -1.90 -4.67
N ILE A 114 7.04 -0.64 -5.07
CA ILE A 114 8.08 -0.16 -5.97
C ILE A 114 8.71 1.07 -5.36
N TYR A 115 10.01 0.97 -5.11
CA TYR A 115 10.82 2.09 -4.68
C TYR A 115 11.43 2.79 -5.89
N PHE A 116 11.45 4.12 -5.84
CA PHE A 116 12.07 4.96 -6.85
C PHE A 116 12.77 6.16 -6.20
N ASP A 117 13.92 6.54 -6.75
CA ASP A 117 14.69 7.74 -6.36
C ASP A 117 14.52 8.89 -7.37
N ASN A 118 13.87 8.62 -8.51
CA ASN A 118 13.69 9.60 -9.55
C ASN A 118 12.42 10.44 -9.30
N PRO A 119 12.54 11.73 -8.96
CA PRO A 119 11.38 12.59 -8.75
C PRO A 119 10.56 12.78 -10.03
N ASP A 120 11.17 12.68 -11.22
CA ASP A 120 10.44 12.80 -12.48
C ASP A 120 9.38 11.71 -12.63
N PHE A 121 9.64 10.49 -12.13
CA PHE A 121 8.68 9.39 -12.15
C PHE A 121 7.43 9.70 -11.30
N LEU A 122 7.63 10.33 -10.12
CA LEU A 122 6.54 10.77 -9.27
C LEU A 122 5.69 11.84 -9.98
N PHE A 123 6.33 12.80 -10.65
CA PHE A 123 5.64 13.84 -11.40
C PHE A 123 4.93 13.30 -12.64
N ASP A 124 5.49 12.28 -13.31
CA ASP A 124 4.83 11.60 -14.42
C ASP A 124 3.56 10.91 -13.94
N ILE A 125 3.60 10.18 -12.82
CA ILE A 125 2.38 9.60 -12.23
C ILE A 125 1.38 10.71 -11.86
N ALA A 126 1.85 11.82 -11.28
CA ALA A 126 1.00 12.94 -10.89
C ALA A 126 0.31 13.65 -12.07
N ALA A 127 0.94 13.64 -13.25
CA ALA A 127 0.49 14.36 -14.44
C ALA A 127 -0.44 13.53 -15.34
N LYS A 128 -0.54 12.21 -15.12
CA LYS A 128 -1.32 11.28 -15.94
C LYS A 128 -2.71 11.06 -15.35
N TYR A 129 -3.60 10.44 -16.12
CA TYR A 129 -5.00 10.25 -15.74
C TYR A 129 -5.34 8.81 -15.39
N THR A 130 -4.70 7.85 -16.04
CA THR A 130 -4.94 6.42 -15.81
C THR A 130 -3.63 5.68 -15.65
N MET A 131 -3.58 4.80 -14.65
CA MET A 131 -2.53 3.80 -14.52
C MET A 131 -3.13 2.41 -14.56
N ARG A 132 -2.56 1.54 -15.39
CA ARG A 132 -2.87 0.10 -15.37
C ARG A 132 -1.63 -0.67 -14.97
N ILE A 133 -1.82 -1.67 -14.13
CA ILE A 133 -0.75 -2.51 -13.61
C ILE A 133 -0.98 -3.94 -14.09
N TYR A 134 0.07 -4.55 -14.62
CA TYR A 134 0.04 -5.92 -15.13
C TYR A 134 1.10 -6.79 -14.47
N ASN A 135 0.76 -8.05 -14.28
CA ASN A 135 1.70 -9.13 -13.97
C ASN A 135 1.75 -10.13 -15.15
N GLU A 136 2.47 -11.24 -14.98
CA GLU A 136 2.56 -12.30 -16.00
C GLU A 136 1.21 -12.93 -16.37
N ASN A 137 0.19 -12.80 -15.51
CA ASN A 137 -1.14 -13.35 -15.68
C ASN A 137 -2.13 -12.37 -16.33
N GLY A 138 -1.78 -11.09 -16.45
CA GLY A 138 -2.58 -10.06 -17.11
C GLY A 138 -2.78 -8.81 -16.26
N LEU A 139 -3.90 -8.13 -16.49
CA LEU A 139 -4.27 -6.90 -15.78
C LEU A 139 -4.61 -7.23 -14.33
N VAL A 140 -3.93 -6.56 -13.40
CA VAL A 140 -4.20 -6.66 -11.96
C VAL A 140 -5.20 -5.59 -11.54
N THR A 141 -4.92 -4.33 -11.89
CA THR A 141 -5.82 -3.20 -11.58
C THR A 141 -5.66 -2.06 -12.58
N ALA A 142 -6.68 -1.24 -12.68
CA ALA A 142 -6.71 0.00 -13.44
C ALA A 142 -7.26 1.12 -12.56
N ILE A 143 -6.45 2.14 -12.31
CA ILE A 143 -6.76 3.21 -11.37
C ILE A 143 -6.83 4.56 -12.06
N ASP A 144 -7.75 5.39 -11.57
CA ASP A 144 -7.85 6.81 -11.92
C ASP A 144 -6.85 7.61 -11.09
N LEU A 145 -5.99 8.36 -11.77
CA LEU A 145 -4.98 9.25 -11.20
C LEU A 145 -5.46 10.71 -11.14
N GLY A 146 -6.75 10.95 -11.35
CA GLY A 146 -7.36 12.26 -11.23
C GLY A 146 -7.08 12.86 -9.86
N GLY A 147 -6.53 14.07 -9.85
CA GLY A 147 -6.21 14.79 -8.62
C GLY A 147 -4.96 14.29 -7.88
N THR A 148 -4.21 13.32 -8.42
CA THR A 148 -2.95 12.84 -7.82
C THR A 148 -1.94 13.96 -7.63
N MET A 149 -1.83 14.92 -8.56
CA MET A 149 -0.99 16.11 -8.37
C MET A 149 -1.35 16.88 -7.10
N VAL A 150 -2.64 17.16 -6.88
CA VAL A 150 -3.11 17.90 -5.69
C VAL A 150 -2.91 17.08 -4.42
N GLY A 151 -3.08 15.77 -4.49
CA GLY A 151 -2.79 14.86 -3.39
C GLY A 151 -1.31 14.87 -3.01
N LEU A 152 -0.41 14.76 -3.99
CA LEU A 152 1.04 14.76 -3.76
C LEU A 152 1.55 16.10 -3.27
N GLU A 153 1.02 17.23 -3.76
CA GLU A 153 1.30 18.56 -3.20
C GLU A 153 0.94 18.59 -1.69
N ALA A 154 -0.23 18.08 -1.30
CA ALA A 154 -0.63 18.00 0.11
C ALA A 154 0.25 17.02 0.92
N ALA A 155 0.68 15.91 0.34
CA ALA A 155 1.64 15.00 0.98
C ALA A 155 3.00 15.68 1.18
N MET A 156 3.45 16.52 0.25
CA MET A 156 4.66 17.33 0.41
C MET A 156 4.50 18.39 1.51
N GLU A 157 3.35 19.05 1.60
CA GLU A 157 3.04 19.96 2.72
C GLU A 157 3.11 19.23 4.07
N CYS A 158 2.54 18.02 4.14
CA CYS A 158 2.66 17.14 5.30
C CYS A 158 4.12 16.82 5.64
N GLN A 159 4.95 16.50 4.64
CA GLN A 159 6.39 16.26 4.86
C GLN A 159 7.08 17.48 5.46
N ASP A 160 6.82 18.67 4.91
CA ASP A 160 7.43 19.93 5.36
C ASP A 160 7.07 20.28 6.83
N GLU A 161 5.87 19.94 7.28
CA GLU A 161 5.44 20.13 8.67
C GLU A 161 6.19 19.21 9.66
N LEU A 162 6.59 18.02 9.20
CA LEU A 162 7.27 17.02 10.01
C LEU A 162 8.80 17.22 10.07
N GLY A 163 9.34 18.12 9.25
CA GLY A 163 10.78 18.42 9.14
C GLY A 163 11.59 17.27 8.57
#